data_AF-A0A8J4B7R5-F1
#
_entry.id   AF-A0A8J4B7R5-F1
#
_cell.length_a   1.000
_cell.length_b   1.000
_cell.length_c   1.000
_cell.angle_alpha   90.00
_cell.angle_beta   90.00
_cell.angle_gamma   90.00
#
_symmetry.space_group_name_H-M   'P 1'
#
loop_
_entity.id
_entity.type
_entity.pdbx_description
1 polymer ?
#
loop_
_entity_poly.entity_id
_entity_poly.type
_entity_poly.pdbx_seq_one_letter_code
_entity_poly.pdbx_strand_id
1 'polypeptide(L)'
;MPTTLQLDLAAGHVQLVGISVYESGSRDRTPLWLLVAAALWKAAGVPNAMVLNGTLVRQHNVLEPVTGKLIKQHRIQHLANLRNAALAPLYRNPGSFPYVMFLNDVFFCAPELVRLTYLQADIACGVDVEVWIGGDVPKVRDSRQRNTGKRMRRGILASAPLSLPASAVELLKRAASMGLTDDEEHGGLDDWLSADVRGAGGRSLLATNVMTTAAPTPAAQVATANTANQPVMAAAASGNATATAAAQTSDDVTADVAARWKAALERMSKVHADETAQQEEVKKRISEAAIKPRYEFYDIWVARDLGGRAFIKHDPIARDRRTLDAVHRGLPFPVKCCWNGAVFINTSHLSNGLRFRAGQRQEGECDASECSIFCEDYRRLGSGRVAIDPSVRVSYTPWTEDVHGALPGGLPAKMPWSTVKRSGALERMQNLWTDTASDMFVDCVPLRKGFDGADLDRVRRIDIQRQNFTALFLERHRQLLPPPSTDCSLIMGPYGADSEGEFFDDLPYASWGKNVITRIVHKAREYIDSIQVVYGSTPARVHGGNDGGEANDNMVEGGEFINAAVVYYDDTAVHGIALSTSVGRRITIGNLRDGVRRAVATPCPADKRHRGRYRLIAFAGTSDRYLRSVTLLWS
;
A
#
# COMPACT_ATOMS: atom_id res chain seq x y z
N MET A 1 -1.15 -17.94 -0.77
CA MET A 1 -2.21 -16.91 -0.84
C MET A 1 -1.56 -15.54 -0.72
N PRO A 2 -1.88 -14.56 -1.59
CA PRO A 2 -1.45 -13.18 -1.39
C PRO A 2 -2.11 -12.61 -0.13
N THR A 3 -1.33 -11.88 0.67
CA THR A 3 -1.88 -11.18 1.85
C THR A 3 -2.18 -9.74 1.46
N THR A 4 -3.45 -9.35 1.57
CA THR A 4 -3.93 -8.01 1.20
C THR A 4 -4.38 -7.27 2.45
N LEU A 5 -3.68 -6.18 2.78
CA LEU A 5 -4.15 -5.18 3.73
C LEU A 5 -4.84 -4.05 2.96
N GLN A 6 -5.95 -3.54 3.49
CA GLN A 6 -6.68 -2.40 2.91
C GLN A 6 -6.45 -1.12 3.74
N LEU A 7 -6.51 0.03 3.06
CA LEU A 7 -6.43 1.35 3.70
C LEU A 7 -7.67 1.57 4.59
N ASP A 8 -7.44 1.60 5.89
CA ASP A 8 -8.46 1.85 6.90
C ASP A 8 -8.75 3.36 7.03
N LEU A 9 -9.80 3.83 6.38
CA LEU A 9 -10.17 5.25 6.35
C LEU A 9 -10.98 5.69 7.60
N ALA A 10 -11.00 4.87 8.66
CA ALA A 10 -11.88 5.00 9.83
C ALA A 10 -11.64 6.16 10.79
N ALA A 11 -10.46 6.79 10.76
CA ALA A 11 -10.07 7.70 11.85
C ALA A 11 -10.76 9.06 11.76
N GLY A 12 -11.44 9.47 12.85
CA GLY A 12 -11.96 10.83 13.07
C GLY A 12 -10.88 11.89 13.30
N HIS A 13 -9.68 11.69 12.74
CA HIS A 13 -8.64 12.71 12.58
C HIS A 13 -8.51 12.95 11.08
N VAL A 14 -8.23 14.19 10.67
CA VAL A 14 -7.99 14.51 9.26
C VAL A 14 -6.89 13.58 8.73
N GLN A 15 -7.25 12.59 7.91
CA GLN A 15 -6.30 11.63 7.37
C GLN A 15 -5.44 12.31 6.31
N LEU A 16 -4.33 12.90 6.75
CA LEU A 16 -3.43 13.69 5.89
C LEU A 16 -2.60 12.82 4.94
N VAL A 17 -2.36 11.54 5.29
CA VAL A 17 -1.49 10.62 4.56
C VAL A 17 -2.02 9.19 4.68
N GLY A 18 -2.04 8.47 3.55
CA GLY A 18 -2.19 7.01 3.51
C GLY A 18 -1.07 6.39 2.68
N ILE A 19 -0.68 5.16 3.00
CA ILE A 19 0.43 4.45 2.32
C ILE A 19 -0.12 3.30 1.48
N SER A 20 0.43 3.09 0.29
CA SER A 20 0.08 1.94 -0.56
C SER A 20 1.34 1.31 -1.13
N VAL A 21 1.50 -0.01 -0.97
CA VAL A 21 2.64 -0.78 -1.47
C VAL A 21 2.16 -2.01 -2.23
N TYR A 22 2.70 -2.23 -3.43
CA TYR A 22 2.56 -3.47 -4.16
C TYR A 22 3.94 -4.10 -4.35
N GLU A 23 4.21 -5.18 -3.62
CA GLU A 23 5.42 -5.98 -3.76
C GLU A 23 5.10 -7.25 -4.56
N SER A 24 5.97 -7.59 -5.51
CA SER A 24 5.90 -8.85 -6.25
C SER A 24 7.27 -9.27 -6.78
N GLY A 25 7.67 -10.50 -6.48
CA GLY A 25 8.84 -11.14 -7.07
C GLY A 25 10.16 -10.95 -6.32
N SER A 26 10.17 -10.29 -5.16
CA SER A 26 11.35 -10.24 -4.31
C SER A 26 11.74 -11.64 -3.81
N ARG A 27 13.05 -11.93 -3.82
CA ARG A 27 13.63 -13.22 -3.38
C ARG A 27 14.39 -13.13 -2.06
N ASP A 28 14.42 -11.94 -1.48
CA ASP A 28 15.13 -11.58 -0.26
C ASP A 28 14.15 -11.37 0.90
N ARG A 29 14.50 -10.50 1.86
CA ARG A 29 13.67 -10.21 3.04
C ARG A 29 12.69 -9.04 2.83
N THR A 30 12.57 -8.47 1.63
CA THR A 30 11.68 -7.33 1.35
C THR A 30 10.24 -7.56 1.84
N PRO A 31 9.57 -8.72 1.61
CA PRO A 31 8.21 -8.93 2.11
C PRO A 31 8.13 -8.94 3.64
N LEU A 32 9.17 -9.42 4.33
CA LEU A 32 9.24 -9.41 5.80
C LEU A 32 9.44 -7.99 6.34
N TRP A 33 10.25 -7.18 5.68
CA TRP A 33 10.45 -5.77 6.07
C TRP A 33 9.20 -4.94 5.86
N LEU A 34 8.46 -5.17 4.77
CA LEU A 34 7.18 -4.51 4.53
C LEU A 34 6.12 -4.88 5.59
N LEU A 35 6.06 -6.14 6.05
CA LEU A 35 5.21 -6.52 7.19
C LEU A 35 5.53 -5.73 8.46
N VAL A 36 6.82 -5.53 8.76
CA VAL A 36 7.25 -4.72 9.91
C VAL A 36 6.91 -3.23 9.71
N ALA A 37 7.10 -2.71 8.49
CA ALA A 37 6.75 -1.33 8.14
C ALA A 37 5.24 -1.06 8.27
N ALA A 38 4.38 -1.96 7.81
CA ALA A 38 2.93 -1.83 7.97
C ALA A 38 2.46 -1.91 9.42
N ALA A 39 3.10 -2.76 10.24
CA ALA A 39 2.85 -2.77 11.68
C ALA A 39 3.20 -1.41 12.30
N LEU A 40 4.36 -0.83 11.95
CA LEU A 40 4.78 0.51 12.39
C LEU A 40 3.84 1.61 11.92
N TRP A 41 3.44 1.62 10.65
CA TRP A 41 2.48 2.59 10.11
C TRP A 41 1.13 2.49 10.83
N LYS A 42 0.61 1.27 11.03
CA LYS A 42 -0.63 1.06 11.79
C LYS A 42 -0.51 1.53 13.24
N ALA A 43 0.61 1.24 13.91
CA ALA A 43 0.87 1.73 15.28
C ALA A 43 1.02 3.26 15.35
N ALA A 44 1.51 3.90 14.28
CA ALA A 44 1.58 5.35 14.14
C ALA A 44 0.27 6.00 13.66
N GLY A 45 -0.83 5.25 13.55
CA GLY A 45 -2.12 5.76 13.06
C GLY A 45 -2.15 6.09 11.56
N VAL A 46 -1.15 5.64 10.79
CA VAL A 46 -1.08 5.84 9.33
C VAL A 46 -1.74 4.64 8.63
N PRO A 47 -2.89 4.82 7.98
CA PRO A 47 -3.57 3.74 7.29
C PRO A 47 -2.73 3.30 6.08
N ASN A 48 -2.66 2.00 5.85
CA ASN A 48 -1.81 1.44 4.81
C ASN A 48 -2.48 0.25 4.12
N ALA A 49 -2.31 0.19 2.79
CA ALA A 49 -2.68 -0.93 1.97
C ALA A 49 -1.41 -1.61 1.46
N MET A 50 -1.32 -2.92 1.61
CA MET A 50 -0.19 -3.68 1.11
C MET A 50 -0.66 -4.95 0.40
N VAL A 51 -0.04 -5.21 -0.74
CA VAL A 51 -0.06 -6.51 -1.40
C VAL A 51 1.37 -7.05 -1.37
N LEU A 52 1.55 -8.21 -0.74
CA LEU A 52 2.83 -8.91 -0.66
C LEU A 52 2.77 -10.21 -1.45
N ASN A 53 3.86 -10.56 -2.14
CA ASN A 53 3.91 -11.65 -3.11
C ASN A 53 2.80 -11.52 -4.18
N GLY A 54 2.63 -10.31 -4.70
CA GLY A 54 1.64 -10.00 -5.73
C GLY A 54 1.80 -10.84 -7.00
N THR A 55 0.68 -11.14 -7.65
CA THR A 55 0.61 -11.99 -8.85
C THR A 55 1.20 -11.35 -10.11
N LEU A 56 1.40 -10.03 -10.13
CA LEU A 56 2.01 -9.30 -11.24
C LEU A 56 3.54 -9.48 -11.30
N VAL A 57 4.00 -10.72 -11.47
CA VAL A 57 5.42 -11.03 -11.66
C VAL A 57 5.81 -10.85 -13.13
N ARG A 58 7.05 -10.39 -13.38
CA ARG A 58 7.57 -10.28 -14.75
C ARG A 58 7.80 -11.65 -15.36
N GLN A 59 7.08 -11.95 -16.44
CA GLN A 59 7.21 -13.21 -17.18
C GLN A 59 8.09 -12.99 -18.41
N HIS A 60 8.94 -13.97 -18.76
CA HIS A 60 9.78 -13.85 -19.97
C HIS A 60 8.93 -13.96 -21.24
N ASN A 61 8.05 -14.96 -21.29
CA ASN A 61 7.08 -15.16 -22.36
C ASN A 61 5.66 -15.12 -21.78
N VAL A 62 4.72 -14.58 -22.54
CA VAL A 62 3.27 -14.63 -22.29
C VAL A 62 2.58 -15.21 -23.51
N LEU A 63 1.48 -15.95 -23.31
CA LEU A 63 0.66 -16.45 -24.40
C LEU A 63 -0.19 -15.32 -24.99
N GLU A 64 -0.06 -15.06 -26.30
CA GLU A 64 -0.95 -14.13 -27.00
C GLU A 64 -2.33 -14.78 -27.20
N PRO A 65 -3.43 -14.24 -26.62
CA PRO A 65 -4.72 -14.93 -26.58
C PRO A 65 -5.33 -15.22 -27.95
N VAL A 66 -5.00 -14.41 -28.96
CA VAL A 66 -5.58 -14.50 -30.31
C VAL A 66 -4.82 -15.47 -31.22
N THR A 67 -3.51 -15.58 -31.07
CA THR A 67 -2.66 -16.39 -31.98
C THR A 67 -2.11 -17.66 -31.34
N GLY A 68 -2.23 -17.81 -30.01
CA GLY A 68 -1.61 -18.89 -29.25
C GLY A 68 -0.07 -18.84 -29.22
N LYS A 69 0.56 -17.76 -29.68
CA LYS A 69 2.02 -17.63 -29.72
C LYS A 69 2.57 -17.15 -28.38
N LEU A 70 3.66 -17.76 -27.94
CA LEU A 70 4.49 -17.24 -26.86
C LEU A 70 5.26 -16.00 -27.34
N ILE A 71 4.92 -14.83 -26.80
CA ILE A 71 5.56 -13.54 -27.10
C ILE A 71 6.26 -12.98 -25.86
N LYS A 72 7.34 -12.19 -26.04
CA LYS A 72 8.03 -11.56 -24.90
C LYS A 72 7.08 -10.57 -24.21
N GLN A 73 6.94 -10.65 -22.88
CA GLN A 73 6.09 -9.73 -22.13
C GLN A 73 6.52 -8.27 -22.33
N HIS A 74 5.56 -7.39 -22.66
CA HIS A 74 5.83 -5.99 -22.92
C HIS A 74 6.24 -5.24 -21.63
N ARG A 75 7.50 -4.82 -21.53
CA ARG A 75 8.07 -4.21 -20.30
C ARG A 75 7.24 -3.02 -19.81
N ILE A 76 6.94 -2.08 -20.71
CA ILE A 76 6.22 -0.84 -20.34
C ILE A 76 4.82 -1.16 -19.84
N GLN A 77 4.12 -2.12 -20.46
CA GLN A 77 2.78 -2.51 -20.01
C GLN A 77 2.81 -3.18 -18.64
N HIS A 78 3.83 -4.01 -18.38
CA HIS A 78 4.03 -4.60 -17.06
C HIS A 78 4.31 -3.54 -15.98
N LEU A 79 5.18 -2.55 -16.25
CA LEU A 79 5.46 -1.45 -15.34
C LEU A 79 4.24 -0.54 -15.09
N ALA A 80 3.41 -0.33 -16.12
CA ALA A 80 2.13 0.38 -16.00
C ALA A 80 1.14 -0.39 -15.12
N ASN A 81 1.02 -1.71 -15.32
CA ASN A 81 0.15 -2.57 -14.52
C ASN A 81 0.57 -2.56 -13.03
N LEU A 82 1.87 -2.62 -12.73
CA LEU A 82 2.39 -2.53 -11.35
C LEU A 82 2.05 -1.18 -10.69
N ARG A 83 2.26 -0.05 -11.37
CA ARG A 83 1.89 1.28 -10.88
C ARG A 83 0.38 1.40 -10.62
N ASN A 84 -0.43 0.88 -11.53
CA ASN A 84 -1.88 0.86 -11.37
C ASN A 84 -2.33 -0.04 -10.20
N ALA A 85 -1.63 -1.15 -9.93
CA ALA A 85 -1.92 -2.00 -8.79
C ALA A 85 -1.55 -1.32 -7.45
N ALA A 86 -0.42 -0.62 -7.39
CA ALA A 86 -0.06 0.22 -6.24
C ALA A 86 -1.06 1.37 -6.02
N LEU A 87 -1.62 1.94 -7.09
CA LEU A 87 -2.65 3.00 -7.02
C LEU A 87 -4.10 2.49 -6.90
N ALA A 88 -4.32 1.17 -6.85
CA ALA A 88 -5.66 0.60 -6.77
C ALA A 88 -6.53 1.13 -5.59
N PRO A 89 -5.99 1.43 -4.39
CA PRO A 89 -6.79 2.04 -3.33
C PRO A 89 -7.28 3.46 -3.63
N LEU A 90 -6.48 4.26 -4.35
CA LEU A 90 -6.90 5.58 -4.84
C LEU A 90 -8.02 5.45 -5.88
N TYR A 91 -7.90 4.48 -6.79
CA TYR A 91 -8.89 4.24 -7.83
C TYR A 91 -10.24 3.74 -7.29
N ARG A 92 -10.24 3.02 -6.16
CA ARG A 92 -11.47 2.62 -5.46
C ARG A 92 -12.11 3.75 -4.66
N ASN A 93 -11.34 4.76 -4.26
CA ASN A 93 -11.78 5.88 -3.44
C ASN A 93 -11.47 7.23 -4.12
N PRO A 94 -12.02 7.50 -5.32
CA PRO A 94 -11.71 8.70 -6.09
C PRO A 94 -12.02 9.97 -5.28
N GLY A 95 -11.14 10.96 -5.36
CA GLY A 95 -11.25 12.20 -4.59
C GLY A 95 -10.85 12.12 -3.10
N SER A 96 -10.58 10.94 -2.53
CA SER A 96 -10.21 10.81 -1.11
C SER A 96 -8.81 11.34 -0.79
N PHE A 97 -7.90 11.31 -1.77
CA PHE A 97 -6.58 11.93 -1.67
C PHE A 97 -6.38 12.88 -2.85
N PRO A 98 -6.23 14.20 -2.65
CA PRO A 98 -6.04 15.17 -3.74
C PRO A 98 -4.63 15.10 -4.36
N TYR A 99 -3.68 14.45 -3.67
CA TYR A 99 -2.30 14.30 -4.12
C TYR A 99 -1.76 12.89 -3.81
N VAL A 100 -0.79 12.46 -4.60
CA VAL A 100 0.02 11.25 -4.39
C VAL A 100 1.50 11.65 -4.35
N MET A 101 2.25 11.14 -3.37
CA MET A 101 3.70 11.06 -3.43
C MET A 101 4.08 9.63 -3.83
N PHE A 102 4.58 9.44 -5.06
CA PHE A 102 5.05 8.15 -5.54
C PHE A 102 6.57 8.08 -5.37
N LEU A 103 7.05 6.98 -4.78
CA LEU A 103 8.46 6.71 -4.54
C LEU A 103 8.85 5.38 -5.19
N ASN A 104 9.98 5.39 -5.89
CA ASN A 104 10.66 4.17 -6.30
C ASN A 104 11.48 3.60 -5.12
N ASP A 105 12.26 2.54 -5.37
CA ASP A 105 13.26 1.95 -4.48
C ASP A 105 14.52 2.83 -4.33
N VAL A 106 14.33 4.08 -3.89
CA VAL A 106 15.37 5.09 -3.71
C VAL A 106 15.57 5.48 -2.24
N PHE A 107 16.78 5.90 -1.90
CA PHE A 107 17.06 6.64 -0.68
C PHE A 107 16.74 8.13 -0.87
N PHE A 108 16.15 8.76 0.15
CA PHE A 108 15.68 10.15 0.11
C PHE A 108 15.71 10.79 1.51
N CYS A 109 15.64 12.13 1.58
CA CYS A 109 15.37 12.86 2.83
C CYS A 109 13.91 13.30 2.88
N ALA A 110 13.16 12.91 3.92
CA ALA A 110 11.73 13.23 4.04
C ALA A 110 11.40 14.74 3.97
N PRO A 111 12.18 15.67 4.59
CA PRO A 111 11.93 17.12 4.45
C PRO A 111 12.07 17.63 3.01
N GLU A 112 12.87 16.95 2.18
CA GLU A 112 13.04 17.31 0.77
C GLU A 112 11.84 16.85 -0.06
N LEU A 113 11.26 15.67 0.22
CA LEU A 113 10.03 15.24 -0.46
C LEU A 113 8.85 16.19 -0.19
N VAL A 114 8.69 16.64 1.07
CA VAL A 114 7.65 17.62 1.45
C VAL A 114 7.79 18.91 0.65
N ARG A 115 9.01 19.29 0.24
CA ARG A 115 9.25 20.51 -0.52
C ARG A 115 8.58 20.54 -1.89
N LEU A 116 8.43 19.38 -2.55
CA LEU A 116 7.76 19.26 -3.85
C LEU A 116 6.31 19.77 -3.81
N THR A 117 5.65 19.64 -2.65
CA THR A 117 4.26 20.07 -2.44
C THR A 117 4.06 21.58 -2.60
N TYR A 118 5.10 22.39 -2.34
CA TYR A 118 5.02 23.85 -2.39
C TYR A 118 5.19 24.44 -3.80
N LEU A 119 5.48 23.63 -4.82
CA LEU A 119 5.70 24.10 -6.19
C LEU A 119 4.42 24.45 -6.96
N GLN A 120 3.23 24.08 -6.44
CA GLN A 120 1.91 24.30 -7.08
C GLN A 120 1.78 23.68 -8.50
N ALA A 121 2.60 22.68 -8.79
CA ALA A 121 2.59 21.93 -10.03
C ALA A 121 1.45 20.88 -10.06
N ASP A 122 1.05 20.45 -11.25
CA ASP A 122 0.26 19.23 -11.46
C ASP A 122 1.12 17.98 -11.19
N ILE A 123 2.41 18.04 -11.55
CA ILE A 123 3.43 17.00 -11.31
C ILE A 123 4.75 17.68 -10.89
N ALA A 124 5.35 17.27 -9.77
CA ALA A 124 6.61 17.80 -9.26
C ALA A 124 7.58 16.68 -8.89
N CYS A 125 8.82 16.69 -9.38
CA CYS A 125 9.81 15.65 -9.08
C CYS A 125 11.09 16.19 -8.44
N GLY A 126 11.81 15.30 -7.76
CA GLY A 126 13.21 15.54 -7.41
C GLY A 126 14.16 15.30 -8.59
N VAL A 127 15.43 15.11 -8.27
CA VAL A 127 16.47 14.62 -9.17
C VAL A 127 17.02 13.30 -8.61
N ASP A 128 17.03 12.25 -9.43
CA ASP A 128 17.73 11.01 -9.10
C ASP A 128 19.18 11.02 -9.62
N VAL A 129 20.09 10.63 -8.73
CA VAL A 129 21.53 10.67 -8.97
C VAL A 129 22.12 9.28 -8.85
N GLU A 130 22.82 8.84 -9.90
CA GLU A 130 23.58 7.60 -9.93
C GLU A 130 25.04 7.88 -9.58
N VAL A 131 25.63 7.05 -8.71
CA VAL A 131 27.03 7.17 -8.28
C VAL A 131 27.89 6.13 -8.96
N TRP A 132 28.94 6.57 -9.64
CA TRP A 132 29.89 5.74 -10.37
C TRP A 132 31.28 5.81 -9.73
N ILE A 133 31.86 4.66 -9.39
CA ILE A 133 33.21 4.55 -8.81
C ILE A 133 34.05 3.65 -9.71
N GLY A 134 35.13 4.19 -10.28
CA GLY A 134 36.09 3.41 -11.09
C GLY A 134 35.54 2.79 -12.38
N GLY A 135 34.35 3.20 -12.84
CA GLY A 135 33.67 2.61 -14.00
C GLY A 135 32.54 1.64 -13.66
N ASP A 136 32.30 1.37 -12.36
CA ASP A 136 31.19 0.55 -11.87
C ASP A 136 30.23 1.36 -10.98
N VAL A 137 28.94 1.02 -11.02
CA VAL A 137 27.96 1.49 -10.03
C VAL A 137 28.07 0.60 -8.77
N PRO A 138 28.27 1.17 -7.56
CA PRO A 138 28.36 0.40 -6.31
C PRO A 138 27.03 -0.28 -5.95
N LYS A 139 26.77 -1.45 -6.52
CA LYS A 139 25.62 -2.29 -6.13
C LYS A 139 25.83 -2.80 -4.71
N VAL A 140 24.83 -2.58 -3.85
CA VAL A 140 24.75 -3.23 -2.53
C VAL A 140 24.69 -4.75 -2.76
N ARG A 141 25.82 -5.42 -2.56
CA ARG A 141 25.89 -6.88 -2.61
C ARG A 141 25.46 -7.41 -1.24
N ASP A 142 24.31 -8.07 -1.18
CA ASP A 142 23.89 -8.81 0.01
C ASP A 142 25.01 -9.78 0.41
N SER A 143 25.58 -9.54 1.59
CA SER A 143 26.86 -10.07 2.03
C SER A 143 26.71 -11.48 2.63
N ARG A 144 26.15 -12.43 1.86
CA ARG A 144 26.15 -13.86 2.19
C ARG A 144 26.33 -14.75 0.96
N GLN A 145 27.52 -15.35 0.90
CA GLN A 145 27.94 -16.49 0.09
C GLN A 145 26.79 -17.36 -0.47
N ARG A 146 26.72 -17.51 -1.79
CA ARG A 146 25.80 -18.43 -2.52
C ARG A 146 25.84 -19.90 -2.03
N ASN A 147 26.88 -20.34 -1.31
CA ASN A 147 27.10 -21.75 -0.96
C ASN A 147 26.94 -22.12 0.53
N THR A 148 26.87 -21.18 1.48
CA THR A 148 26.73 -21.54 2.92
C THR A 148 25.28 -21.64 3.41
N GLY A 149 24.31 -21.07 2.68
CA GLY A 149 22.88 -21.20 3.01
C GLY A 149 22.36 -22.65 3.09
N LYS A 150 22.92 -23.58 2.29
CA LYS A 150 22.58 -25.02 2.37
C LYS A 150 23.08 -25.67 3.66
N ARG A 151 24.23 -25.24 4.21
CA ARG A 151 24.80 -25.80 5.45
C ARG A 151 24.09 -25.25 6.70
N MET A 152 23.74 -23.96 6.69
CA MET A 152 23.04 -23.32 7.81
C MET A 152 21.58 -23.82 7.97
N ARG A 153 20.90 -24.16 6.87
CA ARG A 153 19.57 -24.82 6.90
C ARG A 153 19.57 -26.16 7.65
N ARG A 154 20.67 -26.93 7.61
CA ARG A 154 20.77 -28.21 8.34
C ARG A 154 21.11 -28.04 9.83
N GLY A 155 21.85 -27.00 10.21
CA GLY A 155 22.21 -26.77 11.62
C GLY A 155 21.10 -26.18 12.48
N ILE A 156 20.36 -25.20 11.96
CA ILE A 156 19.34 -24.46 12.73
C ILE A 156 18.08 -25.30 12.97
N LEU A 157 17.72 -26.21 12.05
CA LEU A 157 16.59 -27.14 12.23
C LEU A 157 16.88 -28.29 13.20
N ALA A 158 18.14 -28.47 13.64
CA ALA A 158 18.54 -29.55 14.55
C ALA A 158 18.76 -29.09 16.00
N SER A 159 18.57 -27.80 16.32
CA SER A 159 19.00 -27.21 17.60
C SER A 159 18.04 -26.17 18.19
N ALA A 160 16.72 -26.43 18.12
CA ALA A 160 15.73 -25.76 18.97
C ALA A 160 14.45 -26.63 19.12
N PRO A 161 14.11 -27.14 20.32
CA PRO A 161 12.83 -27.77 20.57
C PRO A 161 11.75 -26.69 20.73
N LEU A 162 11.23 -26.19 19.61
CA LEU A 162 10.04 -25.32 19.59
C LEU A 162 8.78 -26.17 19.73
N SER A 163 8.26 -26.29 20.95
CA SER A 163 6.91 -26.76 21.20
C SER A 163 5.88 -25.72 20.74
N LEU A 164 5.55 -25.74 19.45
CA LEU A 164 4.44 -24.95 18.90
C LEU A 164 3.11 -25.42 19.50
N PRO A 165 2.18 -24.50 19.84
CA PRO A 165 0.83 -24.89 20.23
C PRO A 165 0.11 -25.60 19.08
N ALA A 166 -0.73 -26.59 19.42
CA ALA A 166 -1.33 -27.50 18.45
C ALA A 166 -2.07 -26.78 17.30
N SER A 167 -2.69 -25.62 17.55
CA SER A 167 -3.36 -24.81 16.53
C SER A 167 -2.44 -24.29 15.43
N ALA A 168 -1.20 -23.93 15.75
CA ALA A 168 -0.21 -23.48 14.76
C ALA A 168 0.33 -24.67 13.92
N VAL A 169 0.46 -25.83 14.55
CA VAL A 169 0.80 -27.09 13.87
C VAL A 169 -0.34 -27.51 12.91
N GLU A 170 -1.60 -27.35 13.33
CA GLU A 170 -2.76 -27.68 12.51
C GLU A 170 -2.92 -26.73 11.30
N LEU A 171 -2.61 -25.44 11.47
CA LEU A 171 -2.54 -24.46 10.38
C LEU A 171 -1.43 -24.78 9.37
N LEU A 172 -0.24 -25.19 9.84
CA LEU A 172 0.86 -25.61 8.97
C LEU A 172 0.56 -26.94 8.25
N LYS A 173 -0.11 -27.90 8.92
CA LYS A 173 -0.58 -29.15 8.28
C LYS A 173 -1.63 -28.88 7.21
N ARG A 174 -2.62 -28.01 7.47
CA ARG A 174 -3.62 -27.60 6.46
C ARG A 174 -2.99 -26.87 5.27
N ALA A 175 -1.94 -26.08 5.49
CA ALA A 175 -1.19 -25.44 4.41
C ALA A 175 -0.37 -26.45 3.57
N ALA A 176 0.06 -27.57 4.17
CA ALA A 176 0.77 -28.63 3.46
C ALA A 176 -0.15 -29.61 2.70
N SER A 177 -1.43 -29.71 3.07
CA SER A 177 -2.38 -30.67 2.49
C SER A 177 -3.19 -30.15 1.29
N MET A 178 -2.86 -28.98 0.74
CA MET A 178 -3.53 -28.36 -0.43
C MET A 178 -2.54 -28.19 -1.59
N GLY A 179 -1.88 -29.28 -1.96
CA GLY A 179 -0.71 -29.26 -2.84
C GLY A 179 -0.98 -28.87 -4.30
N LEU A 180 0.08 -28.39 -4.95
CA LEU A 180 0.32 -28.51 -6.38
C LEU A 180 1.77 -28.95 -6.57
N THR A 181 1.95 -30.22 -6.92
CA THR A 181 2.93 -30.64 -7.94
C THR A 181 2.36 -30.15 -9.30
N ASP A 182 3.08 -29.91 -10.39
CA ASP A 182 4.25 -30.55 -11.02
C ASP A 182 5.20 -29.44 -11.59
N ASP A 183 6.33 -29.63 -12.28
CA ASP A 183 6.86 -30.71 -13.13
C ASP A 183 8.41 -30.85 -13.03
N GLU A 184 8.88 -32.08 -13.29
CA GLU A 184 10.18 -32.57 -13.83
C GLU A 184 11.53 -31.93 -13.35
N GLU A 185 12.61 -32.69 -13.07
CA GLU A 185 13.09 -33.92 -13.71
C GLU A 185 13.76 -34.92 -12.71
N HIS A 186 13.97 -36.15 -13.17
CA HIS A 186 14.19 -37.41 -12.44
C HIS A 186 15.21 -37.54 -11.28
N GLY A 187 14.85 -38.35 -10.28
CA GLY A 187 15.73 -39.00 -9.30
C GLY A 187 14.95 -39.88 -8.32
N GLY A 188 15.02 -41.21 -8.46
CA GLY A 188 14.11 -42.18 -7.83
C GLY A 188 14.08 -42.22 -6.29
N LEU A 189 12.95 -42.68 -5.73
CA LEU A 189 12.60 -42.55 -4.31
C LEU A 189 12.36 -43.92 -3.61
N ASP A 190 13.27 -44.88 -3.78
CA ASP A 190 13.15 -46.23 -3.16
C ASP A 190 14.32 -46.63 -2.23
N ASP A 191 15.36 -45.80 -2.09
CA ASP A 191 16.66 -46.25 -1.56
C ASP A 191 17.00 -45.78 -0.12
N TRP A 192 15.99 -45.40 0.69
CA TRP A 192 16.19 -44.85 2.06
C TRP A 192 15.46 -45.60 3.19
N LEU A 193 14.80 -46.73 2.90
CA LEU A 193 14.16 -47.59 3.91
C LEU A 193 14.93 -48.91 4.10
N SER A 194 16.24 -48.83 4.36
CA SER A 194 17.04 -49.92 4.92
C SER A 194 18.41 -49.47 5.45
N ALA A 195 18.54 -49.29 6.76
CA ALA A 195 19.74 -49.62 7.56
C ALA A 195 19.56 -49.14 9.01
N ASP A 196 19.12 -50.05 9.87
CA ASP A 196 19.18 -49.87 11.33
C ASP A 196 20.50 -50.47 11.90
N VAL A 197 20.86 -50.07 13.12
CA VAL A 197 21.84 -50.73 14.02
C VAL A 197 23.30 -50.89 13.54
N ARG A 198 24.22 -50.01 14.01
CA ARG A 198 25.46 -50.36 14.77
C ARG A 198 26.42 -49.19 15.03
N GLY A 199 27.16 -49.28 16.15
CA GLY A 199 28.60 -48.98 16.16
C GLY A 199 29.09 -47.88 17.11
N ALA A 200 29.78 -48.28 18.18
CA ALA A 200 30.49 -47.40 19.11
C ALA A 200 31.90 -46.98 18.64
N GLY A 201 32.47 -45.97 19.31
CA GLY A 201 33.88 -45.53 19.20
C GLY A 201 34.02 -44.12 18.61
N GLY A 202 34.87 -43.23 19.11
CA GLY A 202 35.89 -43.33 20.17
C GLY A 202 37.07 -42.41 19.82
N ARG A 203 37.81 -41.91 20.83
CA ARG A 203 38.88 -40.86 20.77
C ARG A 203 38.33 -39.43 20.63
N SER A 204 38.55 -38.46 21.52
CA SER A 204 39.69 -38.08 22.39
C SER A 204 40.94 -37.61 21.63
N LEU A 205 41.37 -36.37 21.91
CA LEU A 205 42.77 -35.97 22.16
C LEU A 205 42.85 -34.48 22.58
N LEU A 206 43.39 -34.24 23.77
CA LEU A 206 44.21 -33.11 24.29
C LEU A 206 43.98 -31.67 23.75
N ALA A 207 43.72 -30.62 24.53
CA ALA A 207 44.25 -30.14 25.83
C ALA A 207 45.64 -29.46 25.81
N THR A 208 45.69 -28.17 26.17
CA THR A 208 46.81 -27.51 26.87
C THR A 208 46.35 -26.22 27.58
N ASN A 209 46.80 -26.02 28.83
CA ASN A 209 46.61 -24.79 29.65
C ASN A 209 47.72 -23.75 29.33
N VAL A 210 47.70 -22.49 29.82
CA VAL A 210 48.14 -21.99 31.15
C VAL A 210 47.85 -20.46 31.17
N MET A 211 47.07 -19.87 32.08
CA MET A 211 47.29 -19.49 33.51
C MET A 211 47.81 -18.03 33.76
N THR A 212 46.88 -17.17 34.20
CA THR A 212 46.94 -16.20 35.34
C THR A 212 47.99 -15.07 35.50
N THR A 213 47.50 -13.83 35.70
CA THR A 213 47.72 -12.85 36.84
C THR A 213 47.37 -11.41 36.38
N ALA A 214 47.02 -10.38 37.18
CA ALA A 214 46.51 -10.23 38.56
C ALA A 214 45.83 -8.81 38.72
N ALA A 215 45.47 -8.37 39.94
CA ALA A 215 44.97 -7.01 40.29
C ALA A 215 45.78 -6.40 41.47
N PRO A 216 45.65 -5.10 41.88
CA PRO A 216 44.50 -4.63 42.70
C PRO A 216 44.06 -3.12 42.57
N THR A 217 43.15 -2.72 43.47
CA THR A 217 42.24 -1.54 43.62
C THR A 217 42.78 -0.43 44.61
N PRO A 218 42.02 0.55 45.22
CA PRO A 218 40.74 1.28 44.93
C PRO A 218 40.70 2.83 45.30
N ALA A 219 39.47 3.42 45.28
CA ALA A 219 38.92 4.55 46.11
C ALA A 219 38.96 6.01 45.53
N ALA A 220 38.03 6.95 45.81
CA ALA A 220 36.88 7.01 46.77
C ALA A 220 35.68 7.90 46.31
N GLN A 221 34.49 7.59 46.87
CA GLN A 221 33.32 8.37 47.40
C GLN A 221 33.16 9.91 47.12
N VAL A 222 31.97 10.56 47.13
CA VAL A 222 30.97 10.73 48.25
C VAL A 222 29.57 11.26 47.77
N ALA A 223 28.47 10.71 48.36
CA ALA A 223 27.09 11.21 48.72
C ALA A 223 26.33 12.34 47.91
N THR A 224 25.04 12.70 48.09
CA THR A 224 23.89 12.48 49.04
C THR A 224 22.54 12.52 48.26
N ALA A 225 21.55 11.64 48.43
CA ALA A 225 20.42 11.59 49.40
C ALA A 225 19.25 12.61 49.24
N ASN A 226 18.01 12.09 49.03
CA ASN A 226 16.67 12.50 49.54
C ASN A 226 15.55 11.93 48.60
N THR A 227 14.62 11.05 49.00
CA THR A 227 13.40 11.23 49.86
C THR A 227 12.43 12.31 49.37
N ALA A 228 11.09 12.13 49.32
CA ALA A 228 10.20 10.97 49.48
C ALA A 228 8.78 11.34 48.95
N ASN A 229 7.91 10.36 48.65
CA ASN A 229 6.46 10.34 48.98
C ASN A 229 5.66 9.32 48.13
N GLN A 230 5.31 8.19 48.75
CA GLN A 230 3.93 7.68 48.78
C GLN A 230 3.46 7.76 50.24
N PRO A 231 2.14 7.84 50.52
CA PRO A 231 1.30 6.63 50.74
C PRO A 231 -0.10 6.82 50.07
N VAL A 232 -1.18 6.02 50.19
CA VAL A 232 -1.79 5.12 51.21
C VAL A 232 -2.71 4.14 50.40
N MET A 233 -2.73 2.80 50.47
CA MET A 233 -2.93 1.76 51.51
C MET A 233 -4.39 1.53 52.02
N ALA A 234 -4.87 0.27 51.88
CA ALA A 234 -6.01 -0.45 52.51
C ALA A 234 -6.97 -1.08 51.46
N ALA A 235 -7.17 -2.40 51.34
CA ALA A 235 -7.60 -3.44 52.31
C ALA A 235 -9.09 -3.34 52.71
N ALA A 236 -9.89 -4.41 52.81
CA ALA A 236 -9.78 -5.81 52.40
C ALA A 236 -11.17 -6.49 52.48
N ALA A 237 -11.43 -7.58 51.73
CA ALA A 237 -12.54 -8.51 52.03
C ALA A 237 -12.26 -9.90 51.43
N SER A 238 -12.45 -10.95 52.22
CA SER A 238 -12.18 -12.35 51.88
C SER A 238 -13.46 -13.16 51.66
N GLY A 239 -13.46 -14.07 50.68
CA GLY A 239 -14.52 -15.07 50.52
C GLY A 239 -14.15 -16.17 49.52
N ASN A 240 -13.88 -17.38 50.00
CA ASN A 240 -13.56 -18.55 49.16
C ASN A 240 -14.82 -19.31 48.73
N ALA A 241 -14.94 -19.60 47.43
CA ALA A 241 -15.62 -20.79 46.92
C ALA A 241 -15.11 -21.13 45.50
N THR A 242 -14.99 -22.42 45.20
CA THR A 242 -14.26 -22.95 44.03
C THR A 242 -15.13 -23.20 42.79
N ALA A 243 -14.64 -22.81 41.60
CA ALA A 243 -14.96 -23.47 40.33
C ALA A 243 -13.84 -23.24 39.30
N THR A 244 -13.39 -24.30 38.62
CA THR A 244 -12.24 -24.30 37.71
C THR A 244 -12.62 -24.05 36.25
N ALA A 245 -12.08 -22.98 35.65
CA ALA A 245 -11.85 -22.88 34.21
C ALA A 245 -10.65 -21.95 33.97
N ALA A 246 -9.67 -22.39 33.17
CA ALA A 246 -8.43 -21.65 32.97
C ALA A 246 -8.65 -20.43 32.04
N ALA A 247 -8.77 -19.24 32.62
CA ALA A 247 -8.74 -18.00 31.88
C ALA A 247 -7.28 -17.65 31.50
N GLN A 248 -6.94 -17.76 30.21
CA GLN A 248 -5.76 -17.07 29.68
C GLN A 248 -6.10 -15.57 29.60
N THR A 249 -5.43 -14.77 30.42
CA THR A 249 -5.68 -13.34 30.56
C THR A 249 -5.16 -12.55 29.35
N SER A 250 -5.86 -11.46 29.01
CA SER A 250 -5.51 -10.51 27.92
C SER A 250 -4.08 -9.94 28.03
N ASP A 251 -3.53 -9.94 29.23
CA ASP A 251 -2.20 -9.43 29.55
C ASP A 251 -1.08 -10.29 28.94
N ASP A 252 -1.33 -11.59 28.72
CA ASP A 252 -0.33 -12.52 28.19
C ASP A 252 -0.18 -12.37 26.65
N VAL A 253 -1.30 -12.11 25.95
CA VAL A 253 -1.30 -11.79 24.51
C VAL A 253 -0.68 -10.42 24.24
N THR A 254 -0.97 -9.43 25.07
CA THR A 254 -0.34 -8.10 24.95
C THR A 254 1.14 -8.13 25.32
N ALA A 255 1.56 -8.97 26.28
CA ALA A 255 2.97 -9.22 26.58
C ALA A 255 3.73 -9.92 25.44
N ASP A 256 3.18 -10.98 24.81
CA ASP A 256 3.82 -11.63 23.64
C ASP A 256 3.94 -10.67 22.46
N VAL A 257 2.88 -9.90 22.18
CA VAL A 257 2.91 -8.85 21.14
C VAL A 257 3.97 -7.81 21.48
N ALA A 258 4.03 -7.29 22.71
CA ALA A 258 5.05 -6.32 23.13
C ALA A 258 6.49 -6.89 23.05
N ALA A 259 6.70 -8.16 23.41
CA ALA A 259 7.98 -8.83 23.29
C ALA A 259 8.41 -9.00 21.82
N ARG A 260 7.47 -9.37 20.93
CA ARG A 260 7.71 -9.50 19.49
C ARG A 260 7.96 -8.15 18.83
N TRP A 261 7.29 -7.09 19.30
CA TRP A 261 7.56 -5.70 18.94
C TRP A 261 8.95 -5.24 19.38
N LYS A 262 9.33 -5.48 20.64
CA LYS A 262 10.67 -5.16 21.16
C LYS A 262 11.75 -5.88 20.36
N ALA A 263 11.57 -7.18 20.08
CA ALA A 263 12.49 -7.94 19.23
C ALA A 263 12.50 -7.44 17.77
N ALA A 264 11.41 -6.87 17.25
CA ALA A 264 11.39 -6.24 15.93
C ALA A 264 12.15 -4.90 15.93
N LEU A 265 11.95 -4.07 16.94
CA LEU A 265 12.69 -2.82 17.15
C LEU A 265 14.18 -3.07 17.34
N GLU A 266 14.57 -4.05 18.16
CA GLU A 266 15.98 -4.46 18.33
C GLU A 266 16.60 -4.96 17.01
N ARG A 267 15.85 -5.72 16.21
CA ARG A 267 16.28 -6.12 14.85
C ARG A 267 16.41 -4.93 13.91
N MET A 268 15.50 -3.96 13.97
CA MET A 268 15.58 -2.73 13.15
C MET A 268 16.72 -1.81 13.58
N SER A 269 16.92 -1.59 14.87
CA SER A 269 18.06 -0.82 15.39
C SER A 269 19.37 -1.48 15.01
N LYS A 270 19.45 -2.82 15.03
CA LYS A 270 20.61 -3.56 14.54
C LYS A 270 20.80 -3.42 13.04
N VAL A 271 19.73 -3.46 12.23
CA VAL A 271 19.84 -3.24 10.78
C VAL A 271 20.23 -1.80 10.46
N HIS A 272 19.72 -0.81 11.18
CA HIS A 272 20.15 0.57 11.03
C HIS A 272 21.63 0.76 11.41
N ALA A 273 22.11 0.03 12.43
CA ALA A 273 23.53 -0.02 12.76
C ALA A 273 24.37 -0.76 11.68
N ASP A 274 23.89 -1.88 11.15
CA ASP A 274 24.54 -2.62 10.05
C ASP A 274 24.57 -1.77 8.75
N GLU A 275 23.52 -1.00 8.47
CA GLU A 275 23.44 -0.01 7.37
C GLU A 275 24.38 1.17 7.60
N THR A 276 24.45 1.69 8.82
CA THR A 276 25.38 2.77 9.19
C THR A 276 26.82 2.31 9.02
N ALA A 277 27.16 1.10 9.48
CA ALA A 277 28.48 0.50 9.28
C ALA A 277 28.78 0.23 7.78
N GLN A 278 27.79 -0.15 6.98
CA GLN A 278 27.94 -0.24 5.52
C GLN A 278 28.16 1.13 4.87
N GLN A 279 27.48 2.18 5.34
CA GLN A 279 27.70 3.55 4.89
C GLN A 279 29.11 4.04 5.26
N GLU A 280 29.59 3.76 6.47
CA GLU A 280 30.96 4.08 6.91
C GLU A 280 32.02 3.35 6.07
N GLU A 281 31.85 2.05 5.79
CA GLU A 281 32.74 1.29 4.92
C GLU A 281 32.70 1.80 3.46
N VAL A 282 31.52 2.17 2.94
CA VAL A 282 31.40 2.79 1.61
C VAL A 282 32.06 4.17 1.57
N LYS A 283 31.86 5.02 2.59
CA LYS A 283 32.56 6.32 2.73
C LYS A 283 34.08 6.14 2.78
N LYS A 284 34.57 5.17 3.56
CA LYS A 284 35.99 4.82 3.63
C LYS A 284 36.53 4.42 2.26
N ARG A 285 35.87 3.48 1.57
CA ARG A 285 36.26 3.05 0.21
C ARG A 285 36.22 4.18 -0.81
N ILE A 286 35.28 5.13 -0.70
CA ILE A 286 35.23 6.35 -1.52
C ILE A 286 36.42 7.28 -1.21
N SER A 287 36.78 7.42 0.05
CA SER A 287 37.91 8.26 0.49
C SER A 287 39.25 7.70 -0.03
N GLU A 288 39.42 6.37 0.04
CA GLU A 288 40.61 5.63 -0.39
C GLU A 288 40.68 5.42 -1.92
N ALA A 289 39.57 5.61 -2.64
CA ALA A 289 39.54 5.45 -4.10
C ALA A 289 40.43 6.47 -4.81
N ALA A 290 41.35 5.96 -5.63
CA ALA A 290 42.20 6.75 -6.53
C ALA A 290 41.42 7.49 -7.62
N ILE A 291 40.25 6.96 -8.01
CA ILE A 291 39.28 7.62 -8.90
C ILE A 291 38.09 8.04 -8.06
N LYS A 292 37.86 9.35 -7.94
CA LYS A 292 36.75 9.91 -7.17
C LYS A 292 35.39 9.61 -7.81
N PRO A 293 34.31 9.50 -7.01
CA PRO A 293 32.98 9.19 -7.51
C PRO A 293 32.51 10.24 -8.52
N ARG A 294 31.89 9.77 -9.61
CA ARG A 294 31.13 10.62 -10.52
C ARG A 294 29.65 10.50 -10.17
N TYR A 295 28.99 11.65 -10.16
CA TYR A 295 27.56 11.76 -9.95
C TYR A 295 26.92 12.07 -11.31
N GLU A 296 25.90 11.31 -11.68
CA GLU A 296 25.24 11.41 -12.99
C GLU A 296 23.73 11.48 -12.82
N PHE A 297 23.06 12.26 -13.68
CA PHE A 297 21.61 12.28 -13.75
C PHE A 297 21.09 10.94 -14.29
N TYR A 298 20.21 10.26 -13.54
CA TYR A 298 19.81 8.89 -13.84
C TYR A 298 18.65 8.81 -14.86
N ASP A 299 17.53 9.49 -14.62
CA ASP A 299 16.29 9.32 -15.41
C ASP A 299 16.26 10.04 -16.77
N ILE A 300 17.29 9.78 -17.59
CA ILE A 300 17.38 10.26 -18.99
C ILE A 300 16.28 9.69 -19.89
N TRP A 301 15.57 8.64 -19.46
CA TRP A 301 14.52 8.02 -20.27
C TRP A 301 13.19 8.76 -20.11
N VAL A 302 12.81 9.18 -18.91
CA VAL A 302 11.52 9.88 -18.69
C VAL A 302 11.67 11.40 -18.75
N ALA A 303 12.74 11.97 -18.19
CA ALA A 303 12.85 13.42 -18.02
C ALA A 303 12.93 14.17 -19.37
N ARG A 304 12.12 15.23 -19.52
CA ARG A 304 12.06 16.09 -20.71
C ARG A 304 12.11 17.55 -20.32
N ASP A 305 13.08 18.30 -20.82
CA ASP A 305 13.24 19.72 -20.49
C ASP A 305 12.08 20.60 -20.98
N LEU A 306 12.13 21.91 -20.72
CA LEU A 306 11.03 22.82 -21.10
C LEU A 306 10.77 22.87 -22.62
N GLY A 307 11.77 22.57 -23.46
CA GLY A 307 11.61 22.44 -24.91
C GLY A 307 11.22 21.02 -25.35
N GLY A 308 10.93 20.13 -24.41
CA GLY A 308 10.57 18.75 -24.62
C GLY A 308 11.74 17.82 -24.96
N ARG A 309 13.00 18.26 -24.85
CA ARG A 309 14.16 17.42 -25.18
C ARG A 309 14.50 16.45 -24.06
N ALA A 310 14.99 15.27 -24.41
CA ALA A 310 15.49 14.31 -23.41
C ALA A 310 16.68 14.89 -22.63
N PHE A 311 16.65 14.72 -21.31
CA PHE A 311 17.81 14.97 -20.45
C PHE A 311 18.97 14.03 -20.79
N ILE A 312 20.18 14.41 -20.42
CA ILE A 312 21.39 13.59 -20.52
C ILE A 312 22.07 13.44 -19.16
N LYS A 313 22.96 12.45 -19.05
CA LYS A 313 23.60 12.05 -17.80
C LYS A 313 24.54 13.09 -17.17
N HIS A 314 25.14 13.94 -17.98
CA HIS A 314 26.23 14.85 -17.58
C HIS A 314 25.85 16.30 -17.88
N ASP A 315 26.55 17.26 -17.27
CA ASP A 315 26.38 18.67 -17.60
C ASP A 315 26.74 18.96 -19.08
N PRO A 316 25.95 19.76 -19.82
CA PRO A 316 24.62 20.29 -19.48
C PRO A 316 23.52 19.20 -19.51
N ILE A 317 22.88 18.92 -18.37
CA ILE A 317 21.90 17.82 -18.26
C ILE A 317 20.62 18.05 -19.07
N ALA A 318 20.32 19.30 -19.44
CA ALA A 318 19.19 19.71 -20.28
C ALA A 318 19.69 20.42 -21.56
N ARG A 319 18.80 20.70 -22.53
CA ARG A 319 19.17 21.37 -23.80
C ARG A 319 18.49 22.74 -23.94
N ASP A 320 17.30 22.90 -23.37
CA ASP A 320 16.60 24.18 -23.30
C ASP A 320 17.33 25.17 -22.38
N ARG A 321 17.63 26.36 -22.91
CA ARG A 321 18.44 27.39 -22.23
C ARG A 321 17.79 27.94 -20.95
N ARG A 322 16.45 27.94 -20.87
CA ARG A 322 15.68 28.43 -19.71
C ARG A 322 15.73 27.40 -18.57
N THR A 323 15.68 26.12 -18.95
CA THR A 323 15.92 24.99 -18.04
C THR A 323 17.35 25.04 -17.49
N LEU A 324 18.35 25.24 -18.36
CA LEU A 324 19.76 25.29 -17.96
C LEU A 324 20.12 26.42 -16.99
N ASP A 325 19.62 27.65 -17.20
CA ASP A 325 19.82 28.75 -16.25
C ASP A 325 19.36 28.37 -14.84
N ALA A 326 18.16 27.79 -14.72
CA ALA A 326 17.60 27.43 -13.44
C ALA A 326 18.30 26.21 -12.79
N VAL A 327 18.73 25.22 -13.59
CA VAL A 327 19.56 24.09 -13.14
C VAL A 327 20.87 24.61 -12.51
N HIS A 328 21.64 25.41 -13.25
CA HIS A 328 22.93 25.94 -12.79
C HIS A 328 22.80 26.89 -11.60
N ARG A 329 21.61 27.48 -11.38
CA ARG A 329 21.28 28.32 -10.22
C ARG A 329 20.63 27.56 -9.06
N GLY A 330 20.37 26.25 -9.21
CA GLY A 330 19.77 25.40 -8.18
C GLY A 330 18.31 25.76 -7.86
N LEU A 331 17.62 26.45 -8.76
CA LEU A 331 16.24 26.90 -8.60
C LEU A 331 15.27 25.84 -9.17
N PRO A 332 14.04 25.74 -8.66
CA PRO A 332 13.02 24.93 -9.30
C PRO A 332 12.72 25.42 -10.72
N PHE A 333 12.46 24.50 -11.64
CA PHE A 333 12.27 24.82 -13.05
C PHE A 333 11.15 23.99 -13.70
N PRO A 334 10.41 24.58 -14.66
CA PRO A 334 9.38 23.87 -15.39
C PRO A 334 9.99 22.93 -16.43
N VAL A 335 9.30 21.81 -16.68
CA VAL A 335 9.72 20.74 -17.60
C VAL A 335 8.51 20.22 -18.39
N LYS A 336 8.72 19.44 -19.45
CA LYS A 336 7.61 18.71 -20.09
C LYS A 336 7.31 17.39 -19.37
N CYS A 337 8.29 16.70 -18.80
CA CYS A 337 8.08 15.49 -17.99
C CYS A 337 9.21 15.24 -17.00
N CYS A 338 8.92 14.55 -15.91
CA CYS A 338 9.87 14.00 -14.94
C CYS A 338 9.27 12.79 -14.22
N TRP A 339 10.12 11.96 -13.61
CA TRP A 339 9.71 10.96 -12.62
C TRP A 339 10.78 10.80 -11.55
N ASN A 340 12.03 10.60 -11.98
CA ASN A 340 13.25 10.90 -11.23
C ASN A 340 13.30 10.29 -9.81
N GLY A 341 12.85 9.04 -9.67
CA GLY A 341 12.81 8.28 -8.42
C GLY A 341 11.75 8.70 -7.38
N ALA A 342 11.35 9.98 -7.35
CA ALA A 342 10.34 10.51 -6.43
C ALA A 342 9.53 11.65 -7.06
N VAL A 343 8.20 11.50 -7.07
CA VAL A 343 7.28 12.41 -7.74
C VAL A 343 6.00 12.66 -6.95
N PHE A 344 5.61 13.92 -6.87
CA PHE A 344 4.35 14.41 -6.33
C PHE A 344 3.36 14.71 -7.46
N ILE A 345 2.12 14.22 -7.37
CA ILE A 345 1.13 14.22 -8.46
C ILE A 345 -0.23 14.70 -7.93
N ASN A 346 -0.89 15.63 -8.62
CA ASN A 346 -2.30 15.99 -8.41
C ASN A 346 -3.22 14.89 -8.95
N THR A 347 -4.13 14.34 -8.13
CA THR A 347 -4.93 13.15 -8.49
C THR A 347 -6.18 13.43 -9.32
N SER A 348 -6.41 14.67 -9.77
CA SER A 348 -7.61 15.07 -10.51
C SER A 348 -7.91 14.17 -11.72
N HIS A 349 -6.91 13.94 -12.59
CA HIS A 349 -7.06 13.08 -13.77
C HIS A 349 -7.13 11.59 -13.41
N LEU A 350 -6.43 11.14 -12.36
CA LEU A 350 -6.51 9.77 -11.86
C LEU A 350 -7.92 9.44 -11.34
N SER A 351 -8.55 10.39 -10.64
CA SER A 351 -9.93 10.28 -10.17
C SER A 351 -10.92 10.23 -11.34
N ASN A 352 -10.61 10.92 -12.44
CA ASN A 352 -11.40 10.93 -13.69
C ASN A 352 -11.09 9.75 -14.64
N GLY A 353 -10.43 8.70 -14.16
CA GLY A 353 -10.23 7.44 -14.89
C GLY A 353 -8.90 7.32 -15.65
N LEU A 354 -7.98 8.29 -15.56
CA LEU A 354 -6.63 8.13 -16.12
C LEU A 354 -5.85 7.05 -15.35
N ARG A 355 -5.05 6.26 -16.07
CA ARG A 355 -4.21 5.17 -15.55
C ARG A 355 -2.85 5.20 -16.23
N PHE A 356 -1.85 4.58 -15.64
CA PHE A 356 -0.60 4.28 -16.36
C PHE A 356 -0.88 3.29 -17.50
N ARG A 357 -0.19 3.45 -18.63
CA ARG A 357 -0.36 2.62 -19.82
C ARG A 357 0.92 2.57 -20.65
N ALA A 358 1.05 1.56 -21.51
CA ALA A 358 1.99 1.63 -22.63
C ALA A 358 1.43 2.48 -23.79
N GLY A 359 2.30 2.81 -24.74
CA GLY A 359 1.88 3.44 -25.99
C GLY A 359 0.97 2.54 -26.84
N GLN A 360 0.00 3.14 -27.52
CA GLN A 360 -0.87 2.54 -28.51
C GLN A 360 -0.11 2.35 -29.84
N ARG A 361 0.74 1.32 -29.87
CA ARG A 361 1.72 1.07 -30.94
C ARG A 361 1.07 0.67 -32.27
N GLN A 362 -0.10 0.05 -32.26
CA GLN A 362 -0.82 -0.31 -33.49
C GLN A 362 -1.37 0.94 -34.19
N GLU A 363 -1.64 1.98 -33.40
CA GLU A 363 -2.16 3.29 -33.77
C GLU A 363 -1.04 4.32 -34.01
N GLY A 364 0.23 3.93 -33.86
CA GLY A 364 1.41 4.75 -34.15
C GLY A 364 1.99 5.55 -32.99
N GLU A 365 1.47 5.42 -31.76
CA GLU A 365 1.98 6.12 -30.59
C GLU A 365 3.43 5.71 -30.25
N CYS A 366 4.17 6.58 -29.57
CA CYS A 366 5.52 6.28 -29.12
C CYS A 366 5.54 5.12 -28.10
N ASP A 367 6.45 4.16 -28.28
CA ASP A 367 6.72 3.10 -27.30
C ASP A 367 7.65 3.60 -26.17
N ALA A 368 7.31 4.76 -25.59
CA ALA A 368 8.05 5.40 -24.49
C ALA A 368 7.74 4.74 -23.14
N SER A 369 8.44 5.16 -22.09
CA SER A 369 8.06 4.78 -20.72
C SER A 369 6.62 5.22 -20.40
N GLU A 370 5.94 4.38 -19.63
CA GLU A 370 4.63 4.63 -19.03
C GLU A 370 4.59 5.95 -18.25
N CYS A 371 5.72 6.38 -17.68
CA CYS A 371 5.82 7.67 -16.98
C CYS A 371 5.87 8.85 -17.97
N SER A 372 6.54 8.70 -19.13
CA SER A 372 6.49 9.70 -20.20
C SER A 372 5.08 9.81 -20.79
N ILE A 373 4.46 8.68 -21.11
CA ILE A 373 3.08 8.64 -21.63
C ILE A 373 2.09 9.24 -20.62
N PHE A 374 2.30 9.03 -19.31
CA PHE A 374 1.51 9.66 -18.26
C PHE A 374 1.65 11.20 -18.23
N CYS A 375 2.86 11.75 -18.36
CA CYS A 375 3.08 13.19 -18.54
C CYS A 375 2.41 13.75 -19.81
N GLU A 376 2.45 12.99 -20.91
CA GLU A 376 1.77 13.37 -22.15
C GLU A 376 0.25 13.39 -21.95
N ASP A 377 -0.32 12.37 -21.29
CA ASP A 377 -1.75 12.28 -20.99
C ASP A 377 -2.24 13.42 -20.11
N TYR A 378 -1.51 13.77 -19.04
CA TYR A 378 -1.81 14.95 -18.21
C TYR A 378 -1.89 16.22 -19.05
N ARG A 379 -0.94 16.40 -19.98
CA ARG A 379 -0.89 17.59 -20.83
C ARG A 379 -1.95 17.59 -21.94
N ARG A 380 -2.30 16.44 -22.53
CA ARG A 380 -3.46 16.32 -23.45
C ARG A 380 -4.79 16.59 -22.74
N LEU A 381 -4.85 16.39 -21.41
CA LEU A 381 -5.99 16.74 -20.55
C LEU A 381 -5.91 18.17 -19.94
N GLY A 382 -4.97 19.00 -20.39
CA GLY A 382 -4.84 20.41 -19.98
C GLY A 382 -4.00 20.68 -18.72
N SER A 383 -3.52 19.64 -18.01
CA SER A 383 -2.60 19.78 -16.88
C SER A 383 -1.15 19.76 -17.32
N GLY A 384 -0.66 20.92 -17.76
CA GLY A 384 0.71 21.08 -18.28
C GLY A 384 1.77 21.48 -17.24
N ARG A 385 1.40 21.78 -15.98
CA ARG A 385 2.33 22.35 -14.98
C ARG A 385 3.20 21.25 -14.37
N VAL A 386 4.32 20.94 -15.01
CA VAL A 386 5.31 19.98 -14.51
C VAL A 386 6.59 20.72 -14.12
N ALA A 387 7.21 20.36 -12.99
CA ALA A 387 8.47 20.95 -12.52
C ALA A 387 9.42 19.95 -11.85
N ILE A 388 10.71 20.31 -11.82
CA ILE A 388 11.74 19.64 -11.02
C ILE A 388 12.29 20.65 -9.99
N ASP A 389 12.58 20.18 -8.77
CA ASP A 389 13.41 20.93 -7.81
C ASP A 389 14.77 20.25 -7.61
N PRO A 390 15.89 20.84 -8.08
CA PRO A 390 17.22 20.24 -7.98
C PRO A 390 17.79 20.20 -6.55
N SER A 391 17.07 20.78 -5.57
CA SER A 391 17.37 20.65 -4.14
C SER A 391 16.76 19.39 -3.51
N VAL A 392 15.82 18.73 -4.19
CA VAL A 392 15.23 17.46 -3.75
C VAL A 392 15.97 16.33 -4.45
N ARG A 393 16.77 15.56 -3.71
CA ARG A 393 17.65 14.55 -4.31
C ARG A 393 17.41 13.17 -3.75
N VAL A 394 17.38 12.20 -4.67
CA VAL A 394 17.23 10.79 -4.35
C VAL A 394 18.32 9.97 -5.06
N SER A 395 18.58 8.76 -4.59
CA SER A 395 19.57 7.86 -5.23
C SER A 395 19.19 6.40 -5.04
N TYR A 396 19.56 5.55 -6.00
CA TYR A 396 19.46 4.09 -5.90
C TYR A 396 20.70 3.46 -5.23
N THR A 397 21.73 4.27 -4.92
CA THR A 397 22.91 3.87 -4.15
C THR A 397 22.87 4.47 -2.75
N PRO A 398 23.48 3.82 -1.73
CA PRO A 398 23.51 4.33 -0.36
C PRO A 398 24.02 5.76 -0.25
N TRP A 399 23.50 6.47 0.76
CA TRP A 399 23.71 7.90 0.95
C TRP A 399 25.18 8.30 1.12
N THR A 400 25.63 9.28 0.34
CA THR A 400 26.91 9.98 0.53
C THR A 400 26.65 11.44 0.93
N GLU A 401 27.50 11.99 1.80
CA GLU A 401 27.35 13.38 2.29
C GLU A 401 27.41 14.40 1.15
N ASP A 402 28.17 14.10 0.10
CA ASP A 402 28.28 14.84 -1.17
C ASP A 402 26.91 15.19 -1.78
N VAL A 403 25.87 14.38 -1.58
CA VAL A 403 24.53 14.61 -2.14
C VAL A 403 23.91 15.92 -1.62
N HIS A 404 24.31 16.44 -0.45
CA HIS A 404 23.92 17.78 0.01
C HIS A 404 24.71 18.92 -0.64
N GLY A 405 25.94 18.65 -1.10
CA GLY A 405 26.86 19.64 -1.66
C GLY A 405 26.59 20.00 -3.12
N ALA A 406 27.55 20.67 -3.76
CA ALA A 406 27.59 20.80 -5.20
C ALA A 406 28.06 19.47 -5.81
N LEU A 407 27.35 18.99 -6.84
CA LEU A 407 27.65 17.70 -7.46
C LEU A 407 28.36 17.89 -8.80
N PRO A 408 29.33 17.01 -9.14
CA PRO A 408 29.74 16.78 -10.53
C PRO A 408 28.48 16.58 -11.40
N GLY A 409 28.43 17.20 -12.58
CA GLY A 409 27.23 17.21 -13.42
C GLY A 409 26.37 18.48 -13.34
N GLY A 410 26.91 19.60 -12.84
CA GLY A 410 26.31 20.93 -13.01
C GLY A 410 25.20 21.28 -12.02
N LEU A 411 24.92 20.41 -11.06
CA LEU A 411 23.96 20.67 -9.97
C LEU A 411 24.68 21.40 -8.82
N PRO A 412 24.36 22.68 -8.54
CA PRO A 412 24.98 23.43 -7.44
C PRO A 412 24.51 22.90 -6.07
N ALA A 413 24.98 23.46 -4.97
CA ALA A 413 24.50 23.08 -3.63
C ALA A 413 22.98 23.25 -3.46
N LYS A 414 22.35 22.47 -2.57
CA LYS A 414 20.89 22.53 -2.33
C LYS A 414 20.48 23.94 -1.88
N MET A 415 19.48 24.52 -2.54
CA MET A 415 19.08 25.91 -2.32
C MET A 415 18.01 26.03 -1.22
N PRO A 416 18.21 26.81 -0.15
CA PRO A 416 17.19 27.01 0.89
C PRO A 416 15.87 27.56 0.34
N TRP A 417 14.73 27.10 0.87
CA TRP A 417 13.40 27.49 0.38
C TRP A 417 13.14 29.00 0.50
N SER A 418 13.71 29.66 1.52
CA SER A 418 13.66 31.11 1.67
C SER A 418 14.37 31.86 0.53
N THR A 419 15.47 31.31 0.01
CA THR A 419 16.19 31.86 -1.14
C THR A 419 15.41 31.62 -2.43
N VAL A 420 14.77 30.45 -2.60
CA VAL A 420 13.87 30.18 -3.74
C VAL A 420 12.75 31.21 -3.79
N LYS A 421 12.04 31.45 -2.67
CA LYS A 421 10.98 32.47 -2.57
C LYS A 421 11.49 33.86 -2.96
N ARG A 422 12.59 34.33 -2.36
CA ARG A 422 13.16 35.67 -2.65
C ARG A 422 13.69 35.84 -4.07
N SER A 423 14.04 34.76 -4.76
CA SER A 423 14.63 34.84 -6.10
C SER A 423 13.63 35.08 -7.23
N GLY A 424 12.32 35.07 -6.96
CA GLY A 424 11.26 35.13 -7.99
C GLY A 424 11.19 33.88 -8.88
N ALA A 425 11.76 32.74 -8.46
CA ALA A 425 11.77 31.51 -9.25
C ALA A 425 10.35 30.96 -9.51
N LEU A 426 9.47 31.02 -8.51
CA LEU A 426 8.11 30.48 -8.61
C LEU A 426 7.25 31.27 -9.61
N GLU A 427 7.36 32.60 -9.61
CA GLU A 427 6.69 33.47 -10.58
C GLU A 427 7.21 33.23 -12.00
N ARG A 428 8.53 33.15 -12.19
CA ARG A 428 9.11 32.79 -13.50
C ARG A 428 8.67 31.41 -13.98
N MET A 429 8.55 30.43 -13.08
CA MET A 429 8.04 29.09 -13.40
C MET A 429 6.57 29.13 -13.83
N GLN A 430 5.73 29.91 -13.15
CA GLN A 430 4.33 30.13 -13.52
C GLN A 430 4.19 30.80 -14.90
N ASN A 431 4.97 31.85 -15.17
CA ASN A 431 4.98 32.52 -16.47
C ASN A 431 5.41 31.54 -17.58
N LEU A 432 6.50 30.79 -17.38
CA LEU A 432 6.97 29.80 -18.34
C LEU A 432 6.00 28.66 -18.61
N TRP A 433 5.17 28.24 -17.63
CA TRP A 433 4.08 27.28 -17.88
C TRP A 433 3.01 27.88 -18.80
N THR A 434 2.65 29.15 -18.61
CA THR A 434 1.71 29.89 -19.48
C THR A 434 2.29 30.07 -20.89
N ASP A 435 3.51 30.59 -20.99
CA ASP A 435 4.20 30.87 -22.26
C ASP A 435 4.43 29.61 -23.11
N THR A 436 4.53 28.45 -22.47
CA THR A 436 4.77 27.16 -23.15
C THR A 436 3.56 26.22 -23.12
N ALA A 437 2.38 26.70 -22.75
CA ALA A 437 1.15 25.90 -22.66
C ALA A 437 0.73 25.28 -24.02
N SER A 438 1.00 26.00 -25.12
CA SER A 438 0.74 25.54 -26.49
C SER A 438 1.88 24.74 -27.13
N ASP A 439 3.07 24.70 -26.51
CA ASP A 439 4.18 23.88 -27.01
C ASP A 439 3.98 22.43 -26.59
N MET A 440 3.63 21.60 -27.57
CA MET A 440 3.25 20.20 -27.37
C MET A 440 4.27 19.23 -27.99
N PHE A 441 5.47 19.73 -28.31
CA PHE A 441 6.55 18.90 -28.83
C PHE A 441 7.36 18.23 -27.72
N VAL A 442 7.61 16.93 -27.85
CA VAL A 442 8.51 16.16 -26.99
C VAL A 442 9.40 15.20 -27.79
N ASP A 443 10.57 14.86 -27.26
CA ASP A 443 11.43 13.80 -27.76
C ASP A 443 10.86 12.43 -27.33
N CYS A 444 10.34 11.68 -28.30
CA CYS A 444 9.96 10.27 -28.14
C CYS A 444 11.24 9.42 -28.06
N VAL A 445 11.42 8.72 -26.94
CA VAL A 445 12.55 7.80 -26.66
C VAL A 445 11.98 6.39 -26.52
N PRO A 446 11.93 5.59 -27.59
CA PRO A 446 11.23 4.31 -27.58
C PRO A 446 12.02 3.21 -26.84
N LEU A 447 11.36 2.08 -26.56
CA LEU A 447 12.02 0.86 -26.09
C LEU A 447 12.91 0.25 -27.19
N ARG A 448 14.15 -0.12 -26.84
CA ARG A 448 15.11 -0.73 -27.77
C ARG A 448 14.69 -2.14 -28.18
N LYS A 449 14.69 -2.45 -29.48
CA LYS A 449 14.26 -3.77 -29.98
C LYS A 449 15.10 -4.90 -29.36
N GLY A 450 14.43 -5.84 -28.67
CA GLY A 450 15.04 -6.99 -28.01
C GLY A 450 15.60 -6.71 -26.60
N PHE A 451 15.93 -5.46 -26.27
CA PHE A 451 16.53 -5.07 -25.00
C PHE A 451 15.54 -4.34 -24.09
N ASP A 452 15.71 -4.49 -22.78
CA ASP A 452 14.86 -3.84 -21.79
C ASP A 452 15.45 -2.47 -21.39
N GLY A 453 15.43 -1.50 -22.31
CA GLY A 453 15.93 -0.15 -22.04
C GLY A 453 15.63 0.83 -23.18
N ALA A 454 15.93 2.10 -22.94
CA ALA A 454 15.76 3.19 -23.89
C ALA A 454 16.59 2.97 -25.18
N ASP A 455 16.00 3.31 -26.33
CA ASP A 455 16.68 3.40 -27.62
C ASP A 455 17.10 4.86 -27.88
N LEU A 456 18.22 5.25 -27.24
CA LEU A 456 18.76 6.62 -27.33
C LEU A 456 19.28 6.97 -28.73
N ASP A 457 19.44 5.98 -29.62
CA ASP A 457 19.82 6.16 -31.02
C ASP A 457 18.61 6.49 -31.92
N ARG A 458 17.38 6.27 -31.42
CA ARG A 458 16.11 6.41 -32.17
C ARG A 458 15.19 7.52 -31.64
N VAL A 459 15.78 8.54 -31.03
CA VAL A 459 15.03 9.69 -30.52
C VAL A 459 14.42 10.48 -31.68
N ARG A 460 13.10 10.70 -31.63
CA ARG A 460 12.36 11.47 -32.64
C ARG A 460 11.50 12.53 -31.96
N ARG A 461 11.51 13.77 -32.46
CA ARG A 461 10.61 14.82 -31.94
C ARG A 461 9.21 14.59 -32.48
N ILE A 462 8.22 14.53 -31.59
CA ILE A 462 6.80 14.33 -31.92
C ILE A 462 5.97 15.47 -31.35
N ASP A 463 4.89 15.82 -32.04
CA ASP A 463 3.81 16.65 -31.49
C ASP A 463 2.76 15.72 -30.87
N ILE A 464 2.50 15.89 -29.57
CA ILE A 464 1.57 15.03 -28.84
C ILE A 464 0.10 15.43 -29.07
N GLN A 465 -0.22 16.60 -29.63
CA GLN A 465 -1.59 16.98 -30.00
C GLN A 465 -2.05 16.34 -31.31
N ARG A 466 -1.12 16.00 -32.22
CA ARG A 466 -1.44 15.49 -33.57
C ARG A 466 -2.44 14.32 -33.57
N GLN A 467 -2.42 13.49 -32.53
CA GLN A 467 -3.40 12.41 -32.33
C GLN A 467 -3.71 12.26 -30.84
N ASN A 468 -5.00 12.31 -30.48
CA ASN A 468 -5.42 12.26 -29.08
C ASN A 468 -5.49 10.81 -28.57
N PHE A 469 -4.32 10.21 -28.37
CA PHE A 469 -4.18 8.86 -27.81
C PHE A 469 -4.79 8.73 -26.41
N THR A 470 -4.81 9.79 -25.62
CA THR A 470 -5.45 9.82 -24.29
C THR A 470 -6.97 9.63 -24.39
N ALA A 471 -7.63 10.27 -25.35
CA ALA A 471 -9.06 10.08 -25.59
C ALA A 471 -9.37 8.64 -26.03
N LEU A 472 -8.61 8.09 -26.99
CA LEU A 472 -8.72 6.69 -27.43
C LEU A 472 -8.52 5.71 -26.26
N PHE A 473 -7.54 5.97 -25.40
CA PHE A 473 -7.30 5.17 -24.20
C PHE A 473 -8.49 5.24 -23.22
N LEU A 474 -8.99 6.44 -22.90
CA LEU A 474 -10.10 6.62 -21.96
C LEU A 474 -11.40 6.02 -22.49
N GLU A 475 -11.66 6.10 -23.80
CA GLU A 475 -12.79 5.43 -24.45
C GLU A 475 -12.70 3.91 -24.32
N ARG A 476 -11.55 3.32 -24.70
CA ARG A 476 -11.31 1.87 -24.54
C ARG A 476 -11.37 1.43 -23.08
N HIS A 477 -10.86 2.24 -22.14
CA HIS A 477 -10.94 1.91 -20.72
C HIS A 477 -12.38 1.90 -20.21
N ARG A 478 -13.25 2.82 -20.69
CA ARG A 478 -14.70 2.80 -20.41
C ARG A 478 -15.44 1.63 -21.07
N GLN A 479 -14.91 1.05 -22.15
CA GLN A 479 -15.46 -0.14 -22.81
C GLN A 479 -14.97 -1.45 -22.18
N LEU A 480 -13.78 -1.45 -21.56
CA LEU A 480 -13.18 -2.61 -20.88
C LEU A 480 -13.60 -2.71 -19.41
N LEU A 481 -13.90 -1.58 -18.77
CA LEU A 481 -14.82 -1.58 -17.65
C LEU A 481 -16.20 -2.01 -18.19
N PRO A 482 -16.98 -2.84 -17.47
CA PRO A 482 -18.40 -2.92 -17.77
C PRO A 482 -18.97 -1.49 -17.77
N PRO A 483 -19.90 -1.14 -18.68
CA PRO A 483 -20.49 0.20 -18.68
C PRO A 483 -20.99 0.51 -17.27
N PRO A 484 -20.78 1.74 -16.75
CA PRO A 484 -21.20 2.09 -15.39
C PRO A 484 -22.66 1.71 -15.24
N SER A 485 -22.94 0.75 -14.35
CA SER A 485 -24.21 0.03 -14.43
C SER A 485 -25.36 1.00 -14.23
N THR A 486 -26.24 1.07 -15.23
CA THR A 486 -27.58 1.63 -15.06
C THR A 486 -28.38 0.82 -14.05
N ASP A 487 -27.97 -0.43 -13.84
CA ASP A 487 -28.45 -1.29 -12.76
C ASP A 487 -27.91 -0.76 -11.43
N CYS A 488 -28.83 -0.21 -10.64
CA CYS A 488 -28.57 0.13 -9.25
C CYS A 488 -28.35 -1.17 -8.48
N SER A 489 -27.34 -1.21 -7.60
CA SER A 489 -27.16 -2.39 -6.75
C SER A 489 -28.41 -2.60 -5.92
N LEU A 490 -29.06 -3.75 -6.13
CA LEU A 490 -30.15 -4.22 -5.29
C LEU A 490 -29.65 -4.91 -4.01
N ILE A 491 -28.32 -5.00 -3.84
CA ILE A 491 -27.65 -5.52 -2.65
C ILE A 491 -26.91 -4.34 -2.02
N MET A 492 -27.40 -3.86 -0.88
CA MET A 492 -26.88 -2.67 -0.20
C MET A 492 -26.25 -3.08 1.14
N GLY A 493 -24.93 -3.10 1.18
CA GLY A 493 -24.14 -3.55 2.34
C GLY A 493 -22.98 -4.47 1.92
N PRO A 494 -22.35 -5.19 2.87
CA PRO A 494 -22.64 -5.18 4.30
C PRO A 494 -22.27 -3.85 4.98
N TYR A 495 -23.00 -3.52 6.04
CA TYR A 495 -22.73 -2.38 6.93
C TYR A 495 -22.48 -2.90 8.34
N GLY A 496 -21.27 -2.69 8.88
CA GLY A 496 -20.81 -3.27 10.14
C GLY A 496 -19.65 -4.25 9.93
N ALA A 497 -19.35 -5.07 10.94
CA ALA A 497 -18.28 -6.08 10.91
C ALA A 497 -18.74 -7.37 10.19
N ASP A 498 -18.46 -7.48 8.89
CA ASP A 498 -18.87 -8.61 8.04
C ASP A 498 -17.99 -9.87 8.17
N SER A 499 -16.83 -9.75 8.83
CA SER A 499 -15.91 -10.86 9.11
C SER A 499 -16.05 -11.44 10.53
N GLU A 500 -16.99 -10.94 11.34
CA GLU A 500 -17.28 -11.40 12.70
C GLU A 500 -18.74 -11.87 12.84
N GLY A 501 -18.96 -12.97 13.57
CA GLY A 501 -20.28 -13.55 13.86
C GLY A 501 -20.72 -14.70 12.92
N GLU A 502 -21.88 -15.29 13.20
CA GLU A 502 -22.54 -16.24 12.30
C GLU A 502 -23.21 -15.49 11.14
N PHE A 503 -22.97 -15.95 9.90
CA PHE A 503 -23.66 -15.42 8.72
C PHE A 503 -25.16 -15.82 8.74
N PHE A 504 -26.02 -14.88 8.35
CA PHE A 504 -27.44 -15.12 8.15
C PHE A 504 -27.93 -14.52 6.82
N ASP A 505 -28.97 -15.15 6.26
CA ASP A 505 -29.68 -14.70 5.07
C ASP A 505 -31.18 -15.01 5.21
N ASP A 506 -32.03 -13.97 5.19
CA ASP A 506 -33.47 -14.11 5.29
C ASP A 506 -34.16 -14.37 3.94
N LEU A 507 -33.45 -14.27 2.81
CA LEU A 507 -34.03 -14.40 1.47
C LEU A 507 -34.88 -15.69 1.28
N PRO A 508 -34.53 -16.85 1.87
CA PRO A 508 -35.38 -18.04 1.86
C PRO A 508 -36.71 -17.87 2.63
N TYR A 509 -36.71 -17.20 3.79
CA TYR A 509 -37.92 -16.92 4.60
C TYR A 509 -38.85 -15.92 3.89
N ALA A 510 -38.26 -14.95 3.18
CA ALA A 510 -38.96 -14.04 2.28
C ALA A 510 -39.55 -14.74 1.04
N SER A 511 -39.30 -16.05 0.85
CA SER A 511 -39.60 -16.79 -0.38
C SER A 511 -39.09 -16.05 -1.62
N TRP A 512 -37.83 -15.61 -1.56
CA TRP A 512 -37.14 -14.84 -2.61
C TRP A 512 -37.88 -13.53 -2.96
N GLY A 513 -38.42 -12.85 -1.93
CA GLY A 513 -39.14 -11.58 -2.06
C GLY A 513 -40.61 -11.68 -2.45
N LYS A 514 -41.19 -12.88 -2.54
CA LYS A 514 -42.65 -13.06 -2.71
C LYS A 514 -43.42 -12.60 -1.47
N ASN A 515 -42.89 -12.88 -0.28
CA ASN A 515 -43.48 -12.45 0.98
C ASN A 515 -42.94 -11.06 1.36
N VAL A 516 -43.83 -10.10 1.63
CA VAL A 516 -43.45 -8.76 2.11
C VAL A 516 -43.05 -8.79 3.59
N ILE A 517 -42.17 -7.89 4.00
CA ILE A 517 -41.90 -7.64 5.43
C ILE A 517 -43.17 -7.09 6.07
N THR A 518 -43.73 -7.80 7.05
CA THR A 518 -44.97 -7.43 7.78
C THR A 518 -44.68 -6.95 9.20
N ARG A 519 -43.58 -7.39 9.81
CA ARG A 519 -43.22 -7.06 11.19
C ARG A 519 -41.71 -7.14 11.39
N ILE A 520 -41.15 -6.22 12.15
CA ILE A 520 -39.75 -6.24 12.59
C ILE A 520 -39.73 -6.08 14.11
N VAL A 521 -39.37 -7.16 14.80
CA VAL A 521 -39.14 -7.16 16.25
C VAL A 521 -37.64 -6.99 16.46
N HIS A 522 -37.23 -6.07 17.32
CA HIS A 522 -35.82 -5.90 17.65
C HIS A 522 -35.61 -5.58 19.13
N LYS A 523 -34.41 -5.85 19.62
CA LYS A 523 -33.91 -5.35 20.90
C LYS A 523 -32.65 -4.54 20.64
N ALA A 524 -32.44 -3.47 21.39
CA ALA A 524 -31.25 -2.62 21.23
C ALA A 524 -30.92 -1.82 22.47
N ARG A 525 -29.65 -1.42 22.58
CA ARG A 525 -29.12 -0.50 23.59
C ARG A 525 -28.17 0.51 22.92
N GLU A 526 -26.87 0.24 22.96
CA GLU A 526 -25.88 0.91 22.11
C GLU A 526 -25.89 0.33 20.69
N TYR A 527 -25.96 -1.00 20.59
CA TYR A 527 -26.07 -1.76 19.35
C TYR A 527 -27.47 -2.38 19.23
N ILE A 528 -27.80 -2.88 18.04
CA ILE A 528 -28.93 -3.82 17.87
C ILE A 528 -28.49 -5.15 18.51
N ASP A 529 -29.08 -5.46 19.67
CA ASP A 529 -28.84 -6.70 20.42
C ASP A 529 -29.40 -7.90 19.65
N SER A 530 -30.62 -7.78 19.14
CA SER A 530 -31.21 -8.78 18.24
C SER A 530 -32.25 -8.18 17.30
N ILE A 531 -32.46 -8.86 16.16
CA ILE A 531 -33.49 -8.54 15.17
C ILE A 531 -34.17 -9.83 14.69
N GLN A 532 -35.49 -9.76 14.52
CA GLN A 532 -36.30 -10.79 13.87
C GLN A 532 -37.27 -10.13 12.89
N VAL A 533 -37.26 -10.59 11.65
CA VAL A 533 -38.14 -10.08 10.60
C VAL A 533 -39.19 -11.14 10.28
N VAL A 534 -40.45 -10.71 10.10
CA VAL A 534 -41.54 -11.57 9.65
C VAL A 534 -41.87 -11.21 8.21
N TYR A 535 -41.88 -12.23 7.36
CA TYR A 535 -42.17 -12.12 5.93
C TYR A 535 -43.54 -12.76 5.65
N GLY A 536 -44.56 -11.94 5.43
CA GLY A 536 -45.95 -12.38 5.36
C GLY A 536 -46.40 -12.93 6.71
N SER A 537 -46.59 -14.25 6.79
CA SER A 537 -46.85 -15.01 8.02
C SER A 537 -45.65 -15.82 8.52
N THR A 538 -44.50 -15.79 7.81
CA THR A 538 -43.31 -16.59 8.12
C THR A 538 -42.31 -15.78 8.96
N PRO A 539 -42.12 -16.08 10.25
CA PRO A 539 -41.04 -15.47 11.03
C PRO A 539 -39.69 -16.05 10.62
N ALA A 540 -38.69 -15.20 10.43
CA ALA A 540 -37.30 -15.62 10.29
C ALA A 540 -36.68 -16.02 11.65
N ARG A 541 -35.46 -16.56 11.62
CA ARG A 541 -34.65 -16.77 12.83
C ARG A 541 -34.39 -15.42 13.52
N VAL A 542 -34.29 -15.42 14.85
CA VAL A 542 -33.77 -14.27 15.60
C VAL A 542 -32.26 -14.21 15.41
N HIS A 543 -31.75 -13.10 14.87
CA HIS A 543 -30.33 -12.85 14.68
C HIS A 543 -29.82 -11.96 15.82
N GLY A 544 -28.66 -12.29 16.41
CA GLY A 544 -28.14 -11.64 17.61
C GLY A 544 -28.53 -12.32 18.93
N GLY A 545 -28.27 -11.64 20.05
CA GLY A 545 -28.40 -12.16 21.41
C GLY A 545 -29.75 -11.89 22.08
N ASN A 546 -30.10 -12.71 23.08
CA ASN A 546 -31.34 -12.57 23.85
C ASN A 546 -31.23 -11.60 25.05
N ASP A 547 -30.02 -11.24 25.47
CA ASP A 547 -29.69 -10.77 26.83
C ASP A 547 -29.64 -9.24 27.00
N GLY A 548 -30.36 -8.47 26.19
CA GLY A 548 -30.35 -7.01 26.24
C GLY A 548 -31.60 -6.35 25.68
N GLY A 549 -32.01 -5.22 26.26
CA GLY A 549 -33.05 -4.33 25.77
C GLY A 549 -34.50 -4.80 25.96
N GLU A 550 -35.45 -3.86 25.95
CA GLU A 550 -36.86 -4.16 25.75
C GLU A 550 -37.13 -4.52 24.28
N ALA A 551 -38.07 -5.43 24.05
CA ALA A 551 -38.45 -5.85 22.70
C ALA A 551 -39.37 -4.79 22.06
N ASN A 552 -38.85 -4.14 21.02
CA ASN A 552 -39.54 -3.13 20.25
C ASN A 552 -40.16 -3.77 19.00
N ASP A 553 -41.49 -3.69 18.89
CA ASP A 553 -42.27 -4.30 17.83
C ASP A 553 -42.72 -3.27 16.79
N ASN A 554 -42.33 -3.47 15.54
CA ASN A 554 -42.61 -2.55 14.44
C ASN A 554 -43.41 -3.28 13.35
N MET A 555 -44.73 -3.07 13.32
CA MET A 555 -45.55 -3.54 12.20
C MET A 555 -45.34 -2.68 10.94
N VAL A 556 -45.46 -3.33 9.78
CA VAL A 556 -45.62 -2.73 8.45
C VAL A 556 -47.08 -2.97 8.05
N GLU A 557 -47.80 -1.91 7.70
CA GLU A 557 -49.25 -1.98 7.48
C GLU A 557 -49.62 -2.65 6.15
N GLY A 558 -50.87 -3.11 6.03
CA GLY A 558 -51.34 -3.85 4.84
C GLY A 558 -51.26 -3.00 3.56
N GLY A 559 -50.34 -3.37 2.65
CA GLY A 559 -50.10 -2.66 1.39
C GLY A 559 -48.96 -1.63 1.44
N GLU A 560 -48.42 -1.36 2.63
CA GLU A 560 -47.20 -0.58 2.81
C GLU A 560 -45.96 -1.42 2.47
N PHE A 561 -44.88 -0.77 2.02
CA PHE A 561 -43.59 -1.43 1.85
C PHE A 561 -42.43 -0.48 2.13
N ILE A 562 -41.29 -1.02 2.57
CA ILE A 562 -40.07 -0.24 2.84
C ILE A 562 -39.39 0.09 1.50
N ASN A 563 -39.20 1.38 1.23
CA ASN A 563 -38.67 1.89 -0.05
C ASN A 563 -37.39 2.74 0.10
N ALA A 564 -36.96 3.04 1.33
CA ALA A 564 -35.65 3.61 1.63
C ALA A 564 -35.14 3.16 3.00
N ALA A 565 -33.83 3.10 3.15
CA ALA A 565 -33.13 2.75 4.38
C ALA A 565 -31.87 3.60 4.58
N VAL A 566 -31.55 3.89 5.84
CA VAL A 566 -30.30 4.50 6.29
C VAL A 566 -29.77 3.69 7.47
N VAL A 567 -28.55 3.17 7.38
CA VAL A 567 -27.93 2.33 8.42
C VAL A 567 -26.91 3.14 9.19
N TYR A 568 -26.95 3.01 10.53
CA TYR A 568 -26.04 3.60 11.50
C TYR A 568 -25.20 2.48 12.10
N TYR A 569 -23.87 2.55 11.95
CA TYR A 569 -22.96 1.45 12.29
C TYR A 569 -21.55 1.96 12.63
N ASP A 570 -20.74 1.10 13.23
CA ASP A 570 -19.30 1.29 13.39
C ASP A 570 -18.53 0.06 12.86
N ASP A 571 -17.23 -0.04 13.15
CA ASP A 571 -16.39 -1.19 12.73
C ASP A 571 -16.63 -2.47 13.56
N THR A 572 -17.55 -2.44 14.53
CA THR A 572 -17.81 -3.54 15.47
C THR A 572 -19.22 -4.12 15.33
N ALA A 573 -20.24 -3.28 15.12
CA ALA A 573 -21.64 -3.70 15.01
C ALA A 573 -22.57 -2.60 14.44
N VAL A 574 -23.84 -2.96 14.22
CA VAL A 574 -24.90 -2.06 13.77
C VAL A 574 -25.57 -1.40 14.97
N HIS A 575 -25.60 -0.06 15.00
CA HIS A 575 -26.29 0.73 16.04
C HIS A 575 -27.78 0.84 15.80
N GLY A 576 -28.16 1.12 14.56
CA GLY A 576 -29.55 1.35 14.21
C GLY A 576 -29.81 1.41 12.72
N ILE A 577 -31.06 1.28 12.33
CA ILE A 577 -31.53 1.34 10.96
C ILE A 577 -32.79 2.20 10.93
N ALA A 578 -32.74 3.30 10.18
CA ALA A 578 -33.89 4.15 9.90
C ALA A 578 -34.48 3.73 8.55
N LEU A 579 -35.64 3.08 8.58
CA LEU A 579 -36.38 2.65 7.40
C LEU A 579 -37.48 3.67 7.10
N SER A 580 -37.71 3.95 5.81
CA SER A 580 -38.84 4.76 5.33
C SER A 580 -39.72 3.90 4.41
N THR A 581 -41.02 4.16 4.47
CA THR A 581 -42.01 3.37 3.73
C THR A 581 -42.64 4.14 2.57
N SER A 582 -43.33 3.41 1.70
CA SER A 582 -44.07 3.93 0.54
C SER A 582 -45.12 5.00 0.87
N VAL A 583 -45.61 5.04 2.12
CA VAL A 583 -46.55 6.07 2.62
C VAL A 583 -45.85 7.19 3.41
N GLY A 584 -44.52 7.20 3.48
CA GLY A 584 -43.73 8.23 4.17
C GLY A 584 -43.56 8.02 5.67
N ARG A 585 -44.03 6.89 6.23
CA ARG A 585 -43.81 6.54 7.64
C ARG A 585 -42.34 6.16 7.86
N ARG A 586 -41.82 6.46 9.05
CA ARG A 586 -40.47 6.07 9.48
C ARG A 586 -40.55 4.97 10.53
N ILE A 587 -39.84 3.87 10.30
CA ILE A 587 -39.61 2.80 11.26
C ILE A 587 -38.17 2.94 11.75
N THR A 588 -37.96 2.88 13.08
CA THR A 588 -36.64 3.01 13.69
C THR A 588 -36.29 1.69 14.38
N ILE A 589 -35.16 1.12 13.99
CA ILE A 589 -34.58 -0.06 14.60
C ILE A 589 -33.33 0.41 15.33
N GLY A 590 -33.21 0.14 16.64
CA GLY A 590 -32.05 0.52 17.43
C GLY A 590 -31.80 2.03 17.57
N ASN A 591 -30.54 2.39 17.80
CA ASN A 591 -30.14 3.72 18.24
C ASN A 591 -29.58 4.54 17.07
N LEU A 592 -30.34 5.55 16.64
CA LEU A 592 -29.94 6.50 15.59
C LEU A 592 -29.04 7.62 16.15
N ARG A 593 -27.92 7.24 16.77
CA ARG A 593 -27.00 8.20 17.42
C ARG A 593 -26.21 9.01 16.40
N ASP A 594 -26.08 10.32 16.65
CA ASP A 594 -25.10 11.15 15.96
C ASP A 594 -23.69 10.78 16.39
N GLY A 595 -22.71 10.86 15.47
CA GLY A 595 -21.30 10.54 15.74
C GLY A 595 -20.84 9.13 15.30
N VAL A 596 -21.72 8.28 14.76
CA VAL A 596 -21.35 7.01 14.10
C VAL A 596 -21.55 7.06 12.59
N ARG A 597 -21.03 6.05 11.86
CA ARG A 597 -21.12 6.04 10.40
C ARG A 597 -22.56 5.88 9.96
N ARG A 598 -22.92 6.61 8.90
CA ARG A 598 -24.27 6.63 8.34
C ARG A 598 -24.23 6.35 6.84
N ALA A 599 -24.70 5.19 6.43
CA ALA A 599 -24.82 4.83 5.01
C ALA A 599 -26.26 5.01 4.51
N VAL A 600 -26.42 5.62 3.33
CA VAL A 600 -27.68 5.54 2.58
C VAL A 600 -27.75 4.16 1.95
N ALA A 601 -28.56 3.29 2.53
CA ALA A 601 -28.67 1.88 2.16
C ALA A 601 -29.85 1.62 1.21
N THR A 602 -30.17 2.61 0.37
CA THR A 602 -31.24 2.58 -0.63
C THR A 602 -30.61 2.52 -2.01
N PRO A 603 -31.10 1.70 -2.96
CA PRO A 603 -30.59 1.69 -4.33
C PRO A 603 -30.58 3.09 -4.95
N CYS A 604 -29.58 3.37 -5.77
CA CYS A 604 -29.39 4.68 -6.42
C CYS A 604 -30.64 5.12 -7.24
N PRO A 605 -30.81 6.42 -7.51
CA PRO A 605 -31.88 6.90 -8.37
C PRO A 605 -31.55 6.62 -9.85
N ALA A 606 -32.02 5.48 -10.39
CA ALA A 606 -32.14 5.28 -11.83
C ALA A 606 -33.22 6.22 -12.39
N ASP A 607 -32.80 7.39 -12.88
CA ASP A 607 -33.62 8.42 -13.53
C ASP A 607 -34.85 8.95 -12.74
N LYS A 608 -35.62 9.87 -13.35
CA LYS A 608 -36.85 10.42 -12.74
C LYS A 608 -38.04 9.44 -12.75
N ARG A 609 -37.96 8.33 -13.48
CA ARG A 609 -39.05 7.35 -13.67
C ARG A 609 -39.04 6.24 -12.62
N HIS A 610 -37.88 5.88 -12.04
CA HIS A 610 -37.77 4.78 -11.06
C HIS A 610 -37.58 5.23 -9.60
N ARG A 611 -37.47 6.53 -9.34
CA ARG A 611 -37.41 7.07 -7.98
C ARG A 611 -38.63 6.61 -7.16
N GLY A 612 -38.39 5.77 -6.14
CA GLY A 612 -39.43 5.20 -5.27
C GLY A 612 -40.05 3.87 -5.75
N ARG A 613 -39.49 3.22 -6.78
CA ARG A 613 -39.96 1.90 -7.25
C ARG A 613 -39.33 0.69 -6.55
N TYR A 614 -38.30 0.89 -5.73
CA TYR A 614 -37.61 -0.21 -5.05
C TYR A 614 -38.33 -0.60 -3.75
N ARG A 615 -38.32 -1.90 -3.47
CA ARG A 615 -38.86 -2.50 -2.24
C ARG A 615 -37.78 -3.33 -1.56
N LEU A 616 -37.59 -3.11 -0.26
CA LEU A 616 -36.77 -4.01 0.56
C LEU A 616 -37.47 -5.37 0.68
N ILE A 617 -36.78 -6.44 0.29
CA ILE A 617 -37.32 -7.80 0.29
C ILE A 617 -36.73 -8.70 1.37
N ALA A 618 -35.51 -8.47 1.84
CA ALA A 618 -34.87 -9.29 2.87
C ALA A 618 -33.68 -8.59 3.54
N PHE A 619 -33.24 -9.15 4.66
CA PHE A 619 -32.01 -8.84 5.37
C PHE A 619 -31.04 -10.02 5.29
N ALA A 620 -29.75 -9.73 5.19
CA ALA A 620 -28.67 -10.69 5.38
C ALA A 620 -27.55 -10.02 6.20
N GLY A 621 -26.49 -10.74 6.55
CA GLY A 621 -25.35 -10.16 7.26
C GLY A 621 -24.71 -11.14 8.23
N THR A 622 -24.19 -10.62 9.35
CA THR A 622 -23.57 -11.43 10.40
C THR A 622 -24.08 -11.02 11.78
N SER A 623 -24.18 -11.97 12.71
CA SER A 623 -24.61 -11.70 14.09
C SER A 623 -23.98 -12.66 15.11
N ASP A 624 -23.82 -12.21 16.34
CA ASP A 624 -23.39 -13.02 17.48
C ASP A 624 -24.22 -12.73 18.74
N ARG A 625 -23.67 -12.03 19.74
CA ARG A 625 -24.42 -11.38 20.81
C ARG A 625 -25.14 -10.12 20.32
N TYR A 626 -24.68 -9.52 19.21
CA TYR A 626 -25.26 -8.34 18.58
C TYR A 626 -25.38 -8.54 17.07
N LEU A 627 -26.10 -7.66 16.38
CA LEU A 627 -26.08 -7.58 14.92
C LEU A 627 -24.74 -6.97 14.46
N ARG A 628 -23.83 -7.80 13.97
CA ARG A 628 -22.46 -7.42 13.61
C ARG A 628 -22.39 -6.69 12.28
N SER A 629 -23.08 -7.21 11.27
CA SER A 629 -23.28 -6.52 10.01
C SER A 629 -24.69 -6.72 9.45
N VAL A 630 -25.12 -5.79 8.60
CA VAL A 630 -26.38 -5.90 7.88
C VAL A 630 -26.22 -5.55 6.40
N THR A 631 -26.80 -6.40 5.55
CA THR A 631 -26.97 -6.23 4.10
C THR A 631 -28.46 -6.19 3.82
N LEU A 632 -28.90 -5.14 3.12
CA LEU A 632 -30.29 -4.89 2.76
C LEU A 632 -30.49 -5.31 1.30
N LEU A 633 -31.43 -6.23 1.07
CA LEU A 633 -31.68 -6.86 -0.22
C LEU A 633 -32.99 -6.30 -0.80
N TRP A 634 -32.92 -5.78 -2.02
CA TRP A 634 -33.97 -4.99 -2.68
C TRP A 634 -34.49 -5.68 -3.96
N SER A 635 -35.65 -5.24 -4.44
CA SER A 635 -36.26 -5.60 -5.71
C SER A 635 -37.06 -4.44 -6.30
#